data_AF-A0A9P7VT31-F1
#
_entry.id   AF-A0A9P7VT31-F1
#
_cell.length_a   1.000
_cell.length_b   1.000
_cell.length_c   1.000
_cell.angle_alpha   90.00
_cell.angle_beta   90.00
_cell.angle_gamma   90.00
#
_symmetry.space_group_name_H-M   'P 1'
#
loop_
_entity.id
_entity.type
_entity.pdbx_description
1 polymer ?
#
loop_
_entity_poly.entity_id
_entity_poly.type
_entity_poly.pdbx_seq_one_letter_code
_entity_poly.pdbx_strand_id
1 'polypeptide(L)'
;MYTEASVRYLASLGVTKQAVFALATDGLEGAVLMAWCSSDSETVYIVERNVQTFNISSPIEIYHFVTVLLRLREYGDTKLEDAVLKVLEVDGFQQKSWSKTAQFNKVE
;
A
#
# COMPACT_ATOMS: atom_id res chain seq x y z
N MET A 1 -2.53 -5.27 9.77
CA MET A 1 -3.82 -5.95 9.51
C MET A 1 -4.39 -5.60 8.14
N TYR A 2 -4.60 -4.31 7.81
CA TYR A 2 -5.14 -3.94 6.48
C TYR A 2 -4.25 -4.25 5.28
N THR A 3 -2.95 -3.98 5.37
CA THR A 3 -2.00 -4.23 4.26
C THR A 3 -1.96 -5.70 3.87
N GLU A 4 -2.01 -6.59 4.86
CA GLU A 4 -1.98 -8.03 4.64
C GLU A 4 -3.28 -8.53 3.98
N ALA A 5 -4.44 -8.04 4.42
CA ALA A 5 -5.72 -8.32 3.78
C ALA A 5 -5.74 -7.83 2.31
N SER A 6 -5.23 -6.62 2.05
CA SER A 6 -5.10 -6.08 0.68
C SER A 6 -4.21 -6.96 -0.20
N VAL A 7 -3.08 -7.42 0.32
CA VAL A 7 -2.17 -8.33 -0.39
C VAL A 7 -2.83 -9.67 -0.67
N ARG A 8 -3.58 -10.25 0.28
CA ARG A 8 -4.31 -11.51 0.06
C ARG A 8 -5.42 -11.36 -0.98
N TYR A 9 -6.13 -10.24 -0.96
CA TYR A 9 -7.12 -9.95 -1.99
C TYR A 9 -6.48 -9.92 -3.38
N LEU A 10 -5.39 -9.18 -3.57
CA LEU A 10 -4.66 -9.14 -4.83
C LEU A 10 -4.14 -10.52 -5.24
N ALA A 11 -3.59 -11.28 -4.29
CA ALA A 11 -3.14 -12.65 -4.55
C ALA A 11 -4.29 -13.57 -5.00
N SER A 12 -5.49 -13.43 -4.42
CA SER A 12 -6.67 -14.20 -4.82
C SER A 12 -7.14 -13.91 -6.25
N LEU A 13 -6.82 -12.71 -6.76
CA LEU A 13 -7.04 -12.38 -8.16
C LEU A 13 -5.97 -13.01 -9.06
N GLY A 14 -4.78 -13.32 -8.54
CA GLY A 14 -3.61 -13.79 -9.31
C GLY A 14 -2.47 -12.78 -9.35
N VAL A 15 -2.63 -11.62 -8.69
CA VAL A 15 -1.59 -10.59 -8.58
C VAL A 15 -0.67 -10.93 -7.42
N THR A 16 0.44 -11.60 -7.73
CA THR A 16 1.50 -11.97 -6.78
C THR A 16 2.79 -11.22 -7.08
N LYS A 17 3.74 -11.19 -6.14
CA LYS A 17 5.04 -10.46 -6.19
C LYS A 17 4.97 -8.93 -6.29
N GLN A 18 3.78 -8.34 -6.33
CA GLN A 18 3.63 -6.88 -6.32
C GLN A 18 3.67 -6.33 -4.90
N ALA A 19 4.44 -5.26 -4.72
CA ALA A 19 4.53 -4.57 -3.45
C ALA A 19 3.28 -3.70 -3.23
N VAL A 20 2.63 -3.89 -2.08
CA VAL A 20 1.55 -3.05 -1.57
C VAL A 20 2.12 -2.21 -0.44
N PHE A 21 1.93 -0.90 -0.54
CA PHE A 21 2.38 0.06 0.46
C PHE A 21 1.22 0.49 1.32
N ALA A 22 1.47 0.68 2.62
CA ALA A 22 0.51 1.26 3.54
C ALA A 22 1.14 2.38 4.36
N LEU A 23 0.34 3.41 4.60
CA LEU A 23 0.68 4.49 5.49
C LEU A 23 0.28 4.11 6.92
N ALA A 24 1.25 4.14 7.83
CA ALA A 24 1.01 4.04 9.27
C ALA A 24 1.34 5.39 9.92
N THR A 25 0.45 5.90 10.76
CA THR A 25 0.67 7.14 11.51
C THR A 25 0.32 6.91 12.97
N ASP A 26 1.18 7.38 13.87
CA ASP A 26 0.93 7.40 15.30
C ASP A 26 1.30 8.78 15.86
N GLY A 27 0.28 9.56 16.22
CA GLY A 27 0.46 10.94 16.67
C GLY A 27 1.24 11.79 15.66
N LEU A 28 2.47 12.16 16.03
CA LEU A 28 3.35 13.00 15.22
C LEU A 28 4.33 12.19 14.36
N GLU A 29 4.21 10.87 14.33
CA GLU A 29 5.06 9.99 13.54
C GLU A 29 4.28 9.40 12.36
N GLY A 30 4.92 9.36 11.20
CA GLY A 30 4.44 8.70 9.99
C GLY A 30 5.48 7.72 9.45
N ALA A 31 5.05 6.58 8.94
CA ALA A 31 5.89 5.54 8.37
C ALA A 31 5.21 4.87 7.17
N VAL A 32 6.02 4.34 6.26
CA VAL A 32 5.53 3.52 5.13
C VAL A 32 5.85 2.05 5.40
N LEU A 33 4.81 1.24 5.48
CA LEU A 33 4.90 -0.22 5.52
C LEU A 33 4.81 -0.79 4.10
N MET A 34 5.43 -1.93 3.89
CA MET A 34 5.38 -2.66 2.62
C MET A 34 5.04 -4.13 2.87
N ALA A 35 4.19 -4.70 2.02
CA ALA A 35 3.93 -6.14 2.01
C ALA A 35 3.75 -6.68 0.60
N TRP A 36 4.00 -7.97 0.40
CA TRP A 36 3.73 -8.68 -0.86
C TRP A 36 3.43 -10.15 -0.61
N CYS A 37 2.74 -10.79 -1.55
CA CYS A 37 2.52 -12.24 -1.55
C CYS A 37 3.56 -12.90 -2.47
N SER A 38 4.26 -13.94 -1.98
CA SER A 38 5.12 -14.76 -2.82
C SER A 38 4.28 -15.70 -3.70
N SER A 39 4.64 -15.82 -4.99
CA SER A 39 3.98 -16.78 -5.88
C SER A 39 4.31 -18.24 -5.55
N ASP A 40 5.47 -18.47 -4.95
CA ASP A 40 6.03 -19.82 -4.85
C ASP A 40 5.59 -20.51 -3.55
N SER A 41 5.29 -19.71 -2.53
CA SER A 41 4.98 -20.19 -1.18
C SER A 41 3.62 -19.73 -0.66
N GLU A 42 2.88 -18.91 -1.43
CA GLU A 42 1.63 -18.24 -1.02
C GLU A 42 1.74 -17.46 0.31
N THR A 43 2.97 -17.23 0.77
CA THR A 43 3.26 -16.58 2.04
C THR A 43 3.28 -15.06 1.84
N VAL A 44 2.63 -14.35 2.76
CA VAL A 44 2.68 -12.89 2.81
C VAL A 44 3.90 -12.44 3.59
N TYR A 45 4.75 -11.66 2.95
CA TYR A 45 5.91 -11.02 3.56
C TYR A 45 5.56 -9.58 3.89
N ILE A 46 5.94 -9.12 5.08
CA ILE A 46 5.69 -7.76 5.57
C ILE A 46 7.01 -7.18 6.08
N VAL A 47 7.34 -5.98 5.63
CA VAL A 47 8.46 -5.18 6.16
C VAL A 47 7.91 -4.22 7.20
N GLU A 48 8.09 -4.58 8.46
CA GLU A 48 7.61 -3.80 9.62
C GLU A 48 8.73 -3.38 10.59
N ARG A 49 9.90 -4.04 10.56
CA ARG A 49 11.01 -3.74 11.46
C ARG A 49 11.96 -2.71 10.84
N ASN A 50 12.45 -1.78 11.66
CA ASN A 50 13.39 -0.71 11.27
C ASN A 50 12.86 0.15 10.11
N VAL A 51 11.55 0.35 10.06
CA VAL A 51 10.91 1.23 9.08
C VAL A 51 11.28 2.67 9.43
N GLN A 52 11.65 3.45 8.41
CA GLN A 52 11.91 4.88 8.58
C GLN A 52 10.63 5.58 9.03
N THR A 53 10.69 6.19 10.22
CA THR A 53 9.67 7.10 10.72
C THR A 53 10.02 8.53 10.33
N PHE A 54 8.98 9.36 10.18
CA PHE A 54 9.07 10.77 9.85
C PHE A 54 8.25 11.55 10.87
N ASN A 55 8.82 12.60 11.45
CA ASN A 55 8.06 13.52 12.29
C ASN A 55 7.20 14.44 11.40
N ILE A 56 5.90 14.20 11.37
CA ILE A 56 4.97 14.97 10.50
C ILE A 56 4.74 16.40 10.99
N SER A 57 5.19 16.76 12.20
CA SER A 57 5.17 18.15 12.69
C SER A 57 6.40 18.96 12.27
N SER A 58 7.46 18.29 11.81
CA SER A 58 8.68 18.95 11.33
C SER A 58 8.51 19.32 9.85
N PRO A 59 8.62 20.61 9.45
CA PRO A 59 8.42 21.04 8.07
C PRO A 59 9.35 20.34 7.06
N ILE A 60 10.57 20.02 7.47
CA ILE A 60 11.56 19.36 6.60
C ILE A 60 11.22 17.87 6.47
N GLU A 61 10.88 17.22 7.57
CA GLU A 61 10.58 15.79 7.55
C GLU A 61 9.25 15.50 6.85
N ILE A 62 8.22 16.34 7.02
CA ILE A 62 6.97 16.20 6.28
C ILE A 62 7.17 16.39 4.77
N TYR A 63 8.04 17.33 4.36
CA TYR A 63 8.39 17.50 2.94
C TYR A 63 9.08 16.25 2.39
N HIS A 64 10.03 15.68 3.13
CA HIS A 64 10.68 14.43 2.74
C HIS A 64 9.66 13.28 2.68
N PHE A 65 8.78 13.18 3.68
CA PHE A 65 7.76 12.14 3.74
C PHE A 65 6.81 12.21 2.54
N VAL A 66 6.29 13.39 2.22
CA VAL A 66 5.43 13.61 1.04
C VAL A 66 6.17 13.26 -0.25
N THR A 67 7.46 13.61 -0.36
CA THR A 67 8.28 13.25 -1.53
C THR A 67 8.39 11.73 -1.70
N VAL A 68 8.56 10.98 -0.60
CA VAL A 68 8.55 9.51 -0.63
C VAL A 68 7.19 8.99 -1.08
N LEU A 69 6.08 9.52 -0.55
CA LEU A 69 4.73 9.11 -0.94
C LEU A 69 4.47 9.35 -2.45
N LEU A 70 4.93 10.48 -2.99
CA LEU A 70 4.79 10.79 -4.42
C LEU A 70 5.58 9.80 -5.29
N ARG A 71 6.79 9.41 -4.88
CA ARG A 71 7.58 8.39 -5.60
C ARG A 71 6.95 6.99 -5.52
N LEU A 72 6.32 6.67 -4.39
CA LEU A 72 5.58 5.41 -4.24
C LEU A 72 4.32 5.38 -5.09
N ARG A 73 3.66 6.54 -5.25
CA ARG A 73 2.52 6.66 -6.16
C ARG A 73 2.91 6.32 -7.60
N GLU A 74 4.06 6.80 -8.09
CA GLU A 74 4.52 6.42 -9.43
C GLU A 74 4.67 4.90 -9.61
N TYR A 75 5.12 4.20 -8.56
CA TYR A 75 5.17 2.74 -8.56
C TYR A 75 3.76 2.11 -8.59
N GLY A 76 2.84 2.60 -7.76
CA GLY A 76 1.47 2.09 -7.66
C GLY A 76 0.63 2.33 -8.91
N ASP A 77 0.62 3.57 -9.40
CA ASP A 77 -0.16 4.03 -10.56
C ASP A 77 0.25 3.32 -11.86
N THR A 78 1.48 2.81 -11.96
CA THR A 78 1.94 2.11 -13.16
C THR A 78 1.96 0.60 -12.96
N LYS A 79 2.81 0.11 -12.06
CA LYS A 79 3.11 -1.33 -11.98
C LYS A 79 1.99 -2.15 -11.37
N LEU A 80 1.35 -1.63 -10.32
CA LEU A 80 0.27 -2.35 -9.66
C LEU A 80 -1.00 -2.29 -10.51
N GLU A 81 -1.31 -1.13 -11.10
CA GLU A 81 -2.42 -0.99 -12.04
C GLU A 81 -2.27 -1.95 -13.23
N ASP A 82 -1.12 -1.95 -13.92
CA ASP A 82 -0.85 -2.85 -15.04
C ASP A 82 -1.01 -4.33 -14.65
N ALA A 83 -0.53 -4.71 -13.46
CA ALA A 83 -0.65 -6.09 -12.98
C ALA A 83 -2.10 -6.50 -12.71
N VAL A 84 -2.90 -5.60 -12.13
CA VAL A 84 -4.33 -5.83 -11.87
C VAL A 84 -5.10 -5.91 -13.20
N LEU A 85 -4.85 -4.97 -14.11
CA LEU A 85 -5.49 -4.93 -15.42
C LEU A 85 -5.24 -6.20 -16.23
N LYS A 86 -3.98 -6.65 -16.25
CA LYS A 86 -3.59 -7.87 -16.94
C LYS A 86 -4.33 -9.11 -16.43
N VAL A 87 -4.63 -9.15 -15.14
CA VAL A 87 -5.26 -10.31 -14.51
C VAL A 87 -6.78 -10.27 -14.61
N LEU A 88 -7.39 -9.08 -14.62
CA LEU A 88 -8.84 -8.94 -14.77
C LEU A 88 -9.32 -8.99 -16.23
N GLU A 89 -8.41 -8.96 -17.21
CA GLU A 89 -8.73 -8.89 -18.65
C GLU A 89 -9.64 -7.70 -19.01
N VAL A 90 -9.56 -6.60 -18.26
CA VAL A 90 -10.37 -5.38 -18.46
C VAL A 90 -9.45 -4.24 -18.89
N ASP A 91 -9.92 -3.38 -19.81
CA ASP A 91 -9.24 -2.11 -20.12
C ASP A 91 -9.65 -1.03 -19.11
N GLY A 92 -8.79 -0.78 -18.11
CA GLY A 92 -8.85 0.39 -17.20
C GLY A 92 -9.41 0.13 -15.80
N PHE A 93 -8.55 0.15 -14.77
CA PHE A 93 -8.95 0.12 -13.37
C PHE A 93 -9.13 1.57 -12.93
N GLN A 94 -10.35 2.08 -13.07
CA GLN A 94 -10.66 3.43 -12.64
C GLN A 94 -10.90 3.45 -11.12
N GLN A 95 -9.86 3.73 -10.32
CA GLN A 95 -10.05 4.10 -8.92
C GLN A 95 -10.67 5.51 -8.85
N LYS A 96 -12.00 5.58 -9.01
CA LYS A 96 -12.75 6.86 -9.13
C LYS A 96 -12.76 7.71 -7.84
N SER A 97 -12.50 7.11 -6.68
CA SER A 97 -12.33 7.82 -5.42
C SER A 97 -11.74 6.91 -4.33
N TRP A 98 -11.11 7.52 -3.33
CA TRP A 98 -10.77 6.85 -2.07
C TRP A 98 -12.05 6.35 -1.39
N SER A 99 -12.29 5.04 -1.39
CA SER A 99 -13.44 4.47 -0.68
C SER A 99 -13.17 4.46 0.82
N LYS A 100 -14.10 5.05 1.58
CA LYS A 100 -14.06 5.10 3.06
C LYS A 100 -14.03 3.70 3.71
N THR A 101 -14.22 2.64 2.94
CA THR A 101 -14.19 1.24 3.40
C THR A 101 -12.84 0.82 4.01
N ALA A 102 -11.75 1.54 3.71
CA ALA A 102 -10.44 1.32 4.33
C ALA A 102 -10.29 1.95 5.74
N GLN A 103 -11.22 2.81 6.16
CA GLN A 103 -11.30 3.31 7.52
C GLN A 103 -12.38 2.49 8.23
N PHE A 104 -11.97 1.60 9.14
CA PHE A 104 -12.86 0.89 10.08
C PHE A 104 -13.99 1.83 10.51
N ASN A 105 -15.23 1.49 10.16
CA ASN A 105 -16.35 1.82 11.02
C ASN A 105 -16.03 1.16 12.35
N LYS A 106 -15.58 1.97 13.33
CA LYS A 106 -15.61 1.55 14.72
C LYS A 106 -17.04 1.12 15.01
N VAL A 107 -17.22 -0.18 15.19
CA VAL A 107 -18.38 -0.73 15.90
C VAL A 107 -18.01 -0.61 17.37
N GLU A 108 -18.49 0.46 17.98
CA GLU A 108 -19.10 0.58 19.32
C GLU A 108 -19.24 2.06 19.70
#